data_AF-A0A351GPS0-F1
#
_entry.id   AF-A0A351GPS0-F1
#
_cell.length_a   1.000
_cell.length_b   1.000
_cell.length_c   1.000
_cell.angle_alpha   90.00
_cell.angle_beta   90.00
_cell.angle_gamma   90.00
#
_symmetry.space_group_name_H-M   'P 1'
#
loop_
_entity.id
_entity.type
_entity.pdbx_description
1 polymer ?
#
loop_
_entity_poly.entity_id
_entity_poly.type
_entity_poly.pdbx_seq_one_letter_code
_entity_poly.pdbx_strand_id
1 'polypeptide(L)'
;DAVKSAAKNMGRDSFLMEQMITGSVCEILIGVLADPAHGFVLTLAAGGVMTEILKDSTTLILPVTSQDVTEAFQRLKIAPILNGYRGQPAVDMAALVDAVMSVQSYVRQNMDDVLEVEINPIIATPTTAIAVDALIRRAT
;
A
#
# COMPACT_ATOMS: atom_id res chain seq x y z
N ASP A 1 -21.98 -17.31 -15.78
CA ASP A 1 -22.95 -16.31 -16.30
C ASP A 1 -22.78 -14.91 -15.73
N ALA A 2 -22.66 -14.72 -14.41
CA ALA A 2 -22.50 -13.38 -13.80
C ALA A 2 -21.32 -12.55 -14.36
N VAL A 3 -20.13 -13.14 -14.51
CA VAL A 3 -18.94 -12.44 -15.06
C VAL A 3 -19.17 -11.95 -16.49
N LYS A 4 -19.79 -12.77 -17.34
CA LYS A 4 -20.10 -12.40 -18.74
C LYS A 4 -21.15 -11.29 -18.82
N SER A 5 -22.14 -11.30 -17.92
CA SER A 5 -23.14 -10.22 -17.82
C SER A 5 -22.52 -8.92 -17.32
N ALA A 6 -21.65 -8.98 -16.30
CA ALA A 6 -20.92 -7.81 -15.81
C ALA A 6 -20.04 -7.20 -16.91
N ALA A 7 -19.30 -8.04 -17.65
CA ALA A 7 -18.47 -7.60 -18.78
C ALA A 7 -19.29 -6.88 -19.87
N LYS A 8 -20.44 -7.44 -20.27
CA LYS A 8 -21.34 -6.78 -21.23
C LYS A 8 -21.84 -5.41 -20.74
N ASN A 9 -22.16 -5.30 -19.45
CA ASN A 9 -22.70 -4.06 -18.86
C ASN A 9 -21.64 -2.95 -18.73
N MET A 10 -20.35 -3.31 -18.60
CA MET A 10 -19.26 -2.33 -18.53
C MET A 10 -18.98 -1.63 -19.87
N GLY A 11 -19.41 -2.21 -20.99
CA GLY A 11 -19.28 -1.59 -22.32
C GLY A 11 -17.82 -1.35 -22.76
N ARG A 12 -16.91 -2.26 -22.42
CA ARG A 12 -15.48 -2.21 -22.76
C ARG A 12 -15.07 -3.44 -23.55
N ASP A 13 -14.00 -3.30 -24.34
CA ASP A 13 -13.46 -4.38 -25.18
C ASP A 13 -12.39 -5.22 -24.46
N SER A 14 -11.84 -4.70 -23.37
CA SER A 14 -10.78 -5.34 -22.58
C SER A 14 -11.06 -5.25 -21.08
N PHE A 15 -10.67 -6.30 -20.36
CA PHE A 15 -10.90 -6.43 -18.92
C PHE A 15 -9.63 -6.92 -18.24
N LEU A 16 -9.34 -6.37 -17.07
CA LEU A 16 -8.39 -6.94 -16.12
C LEU A 16 -9.15 -7.91 -15.23
N MET A 17 -8.72 -9.18 -15.20
CA MET A 17 -9.27 -10.18 -14.30
C MET A 17 -8.30 -10.44 -13.17
N GLU A 18 -8.76 -10.28 -11.95
CA GLU A 18 -7.95 -10.39 -10.74
C GLU A 18 -8.56 -11.38 -9.76
N GLN A 19 -7.70 -11.93 -8.91
CA GLN A 19 -8.16 -12.76 -7.81
C GLN A 19 -8.81 -11.90 -6.74
N MET A 20 -9.99 -12.32 -6.23
CA MET A 20 -10.57 -11.70 -5.05
C MET A 20 -9.75 -12.07 -3.81
N ILE A 21 -9.22 -11.06 -3.11
CA ILE A 21 -8.47 -11.28 -1.87
C ILE A 21 -9.45 -11.46 -0.71
N THR A 22 -9.19 -12.44 0.15
CA THR A 22 -9.99 -12.78 1.31
C THR A 22 -9.14 -12.76 2.58
N GLY A 23 -9.75 -12.58 3.75
CA GLY A 23 -9.01 -12.60 5.02
C GLY A 23 -8.21 -11.32 5.29
N SER A 24 -8.67 -10.18 4.76
CA SER A 24 -8.12 -8.86 5.07
C SER A 24 -8.21 -8.61 6.58
N VAL A 25 -7.08 -8.24 7.18
CA VAL A 25 -7.00 -7.70 8.54
C VAL A 25 -7.17 -6.19 8.49
N CYS A 26 -6.47 -5.53 7.55
CA CYS A 26 -6.61 -4.11 7.27
C CYS A 26 -6.10 -3.76 5.88
N GLU A 27 -6.43 -2.55 5.44
CA GLU A 27 -5.88 -1.93 4.24
C GLU A 27 -4.80 -0.92 4.63
N ILE A 28 -3.77 -0.78 3.79
CA ILE A 28 -2.63 0.12 3.97
C ILE A 28 -2.40 0.88 2.67
N LEU A 29 -2.07 2.16 2.76
CA LEU A 29 -1.55 2.96 1.66
C LEU A 29 -0.03 3.05 1.78
N ILE A 30 0.65 2.84 0.64
CA ILE A 30 2.08 3.12 0.48
C ILE A 30 2.22 4.16 -0.63
N GLY A 31 2.58 5.39 -0.28
CA GLY A 31 2.80 6.49 -1.22
C GLY A 31 4.27 6.89 -1.23
N VAL A 32 4.82 7.20 -2.40
CA VAL A 32 6.13 7.84 -2.56
C VAL A 32 5.97 9.01 -3.51
N LEU A 33 6.35 10.19 -3.06
CA LEU A 33 6.30 11.42 -3.85
C LEU A 33 7.71 12.01 -4.01
N ALA A 34 8.05 12.43 -5.22
CA ALA A 34 9.23 13.26 -5.48
C ALA A 34 8.96 14.69 -4.99
N ASP A 35 9.49 15.03 -3.82
CA ASP A 35 9.43 16.37 -3.25
C ASP A 35 10.67 17.20 -3.65
N PRO A 36 10.50 18.41 -4.20
CA PRO A 36 11.62 19.25 -4.64
C PRO A 36 12.62 19.64 -3.53
N ALA A 37 12.18 19.67 -2.28
CA ALA A 37 13.03 20.11 -1.16
C ALA A 37 13.66 18.93 -0.39
N HIS A 38 12.99 17.78 -0.33
CA HIS A 38 13.38 16.65 0.53
C HIS A 38 13.78 15.38 -0.24
N GLY A 39 13.65 15.36 -1.58
CA GLY A 39 13.84 14.16 -2.38
C GLY A 39 12.59 13.26 -2.32
N PHE A 40 12.76 11.94 -2.28
CA PHE A 40 11.62 11.03 -2.25
C PHE A 40 11.05 10.85 -0.84
N VAL A 41 9.79 11.20 -0.69
CA VAL A 41 9.05 11.17 0.58
C VAL A 41 8.11 9.96 0.57
N LEU A 42 8.35 8.99 1.45
CA LEU A 42 7.51 7.82 1.67
C LEU A 42 6.44 8.13 2.71
N THR A 43 5.17 7.91 2.37
CA THR A 43 4.03 7.96 3.28
C THR A 43 3.45 6.57 3.46
N LEU A 44 3.29 6.16 4.71
CA LEU A 44 2.58 4.96 5.12
C LEU A 44 1.32 5.41 5.85
N ALA A 45 0.16 4.93 5.42
CA ALA A 45 -1.10 5.28 6.05
C ALA A 45 -2.04 4.08 6.17
N ALA A 46 -2.92 4.12 7.15
CA ALA A 46 -4.01 3.17 7.25
C ALA A 46 -5.07 3.47 6.16
N GLY A 47 -5.57 2.44 5.48
CA GLY A 47 -6.61 2.53 4.44
C GLY A 47 -8.02 2.26 4.97
N GLY A 48 -9.04 2.55 4.16
CA GLY A 48 -10.45 2.39 4.48
C GLY A 48 -11.17 3.63 5.05
N VAL A 49 -12.50 3.61 5.06
CA VAL A 49 -13.33 4.81 5.36
C VAL A 49 -13.08 5.39 6.76
N MET A 50 -12.88 4.54 7.78
CA MET A 50 -12.69 5.01 9.16
C MET A 50 -11.30 5.66 9.36
N THR A 51 -10.30 5.31 8.55
CA THR A 51 -8.93 5.80 8.71
C THR A 51 -8.72 7.15 8.03
N GLU A 52 -9.46 7.46 6.96
CA GLU A 52 -9.54 8.81 6.38
C GLU A 52 -9.97 9.86 7.42
N ILE A 53 -10.90 9.46 8.32
CA ILE A 53 -11.35 10.30 9.44
C ILE A 53 -10.25 10.43 10.51
N LEU A 54 -9.53 9.33 10.80
CA LEU A 54 -8.48 9.29 11.82
C LEU A 54 -7.18 9.99 11.40
N LYS A 55 -6.99 10.22 10.09
CA LYS A 55 -5.75 10.77 9.51
C LYS A 55 -4.52 10.05 10.05
N ASP A 56 -4.54 8.73 9.95
CA ASP A 56 -3.52 7.87 10.53
C ASP A 56 -2.41 7.57 9.51
N SER A 57 -1.36 8.38 9.54
CA SER A 57 -0.24 8.31 8.61
C SER A 57 1.08 8.66 9.27
N THR A 58 2.16 8.13 8.74
CA THR A 58 3.54 8.53 9.05
C THR A 58 4.35 8.67 7.78
N THR A 59 5.40 9.48 7.84
CA THR A 59 6.22 9.82 6.68
C THR A 59 7.69 9.60 7.00
N LEU A 60 8.43 9.14 6.00
CA LEU A 60 9.88 8.92 6.02
C LEU A 60 10.50 9.51 4.75
N ILE A 61 11.80 9.82 4.79
CA ILE A 61 12.55 10.22 3.61
C ILE A 61 13.33 9.00 3.12
N LEU A 62 13.22 8.67 1.84
CA LEU A 62 13.97 7.56 1.24
C LEU A 62 15.45 7.94 1.04
N PRO A 63 16.40 6.99 1.17
CA PRO A 63 16.17 5.58 1.48
C PRO A 63 15.98 5.29 2.98
N VAL A 64 15.20 4.25 3.26
CA VAL A 64 14.90 3.71 4.60
C VAL A 64 15.33 2.24 4.70
N THR A 65 15.58 1.80 5.93
CA THR A 65 15.80 0.39 6.26
C THR A 65 14.48 -0.33 6.55
N SER A 66 14.48 -1.67 6.51
CA SER A 66 13.32 -2.46 6.94
C SER A 66 12.93 -2.21 8.39
N GLN A 67 13.92 -1.89 9.24
CA GLN A 67 13.68 -1.51 10.64
C GLN A 67 12.95 -0.16 10.73
N ASP A 68 13.37 0.86 9.96
CA ASP A 68 12.69 2.17 9.94
C ASP A 68 11.22 2.03 9.53
N VAL A 69 10.95 1.18 8.54
CA VAL A 69 9.58 0.88 8.06
C VAL A 69 8.77 0.15 9.13
N THR A 70 9.36 -0.85 9.78
CA THR A 70 8.69 -1.58 10.87
C THR A 70 8.32 -0.63 12.01
N GLU A 71 9.25 0.22 12.44
CA GLU A 71 9.02 1.23 13.47
C GLU A 71 7.97 2.25 13.04
N ALA A 72 7.95 2.64 11.76
CA ALA A 72 6.94 3.52 11.21
C ALA A 72 5.53 2.92 11.27
N PHE A 73 5.36 1.65 10.92
CA PHE A 73 4.07 0.97 11.10
C PHE A 73 3.64 0.93 12.56
N GLN A 74 4.57 0.76 13.50
CA GLN A 74 4.27 0.77 14.94
C GLN A 74 3.88 2.15 15.48
N ARG A 75 4.18 3.24 14.76
CA ARG A 75 3.73 4.61 15.12
C ARG A 75 2.30 4.92 14.67
N LEU A 76 1.72 4.11 13.78
CA LEU A 76 0.33 4.29 13.36
C LEU A 76 -0.62 4.00 14.53
N LYS A 77 -1.75 4.72 14.58
CA LYS A 77 -2.83 4.48 15.55
C LYS A 77 -3.42 3.08 15.39
N ILE A 78 -3.38 2.51 14.17
CA ILE A 78 -3.80 1.14 13.90
C ILE A 78 -2.77 0.07 14.28
N ALA A 79 -1.60 0.41 14.83
CA ALA A 79 -0.59 -0.57 15.24
C ALA A 79 -1.13 -1.73 16.11
N PRO A 80 -2.08 -1.53 17.04
CA PRO A 80 -2.71 -2.65 17.75
C PRO A 80 -3.43 -3.67 16.85
N ILE A 81 -4.01 -3.22 15.72
CA ILE A 81 -4.63 -4.11 14.74
C ILE A 81 -3.55 -4.88 13.97
N LEU A 82 -2.47 -4.20 13.57
CA LEU A 82 -1.34 -4.83 12.88
C LEU A 82 -0.74 -5.97 13.72
N ASN A 83 -0.68 -5.80 15.04
CA ASN A 83 -0.14 -6.78 15.98
C ASN A 83 -1.17 -7.82 16.47
N GLY A 84 -2.41 -7.78 15.96
CA GLY A 84 -3.52 -8.63 16.40
C GLY A 84 -4.28 -8.05 17.60
N TYR A 85 -5.61 -7.94 17.48
CA TYR A 85 -6.47 -7.30 18.48
C TYR A 85 -7.70 -8.15 18.80
N ARG A 86 -8.01 -8.32 20.10
CA ARG A 86 -9.20 -9.06 20.59
C ARG A 86 -9.42 -10.44 19.93
N GLY A 87 -8.36 -11.25 19.86
CA GLY A 87 -8.41 -12.58 19.28
C GLY A 87 -8.42 -12.63 17.76
N GLN A 88 -8.33 -11.48 17.08
CA GLN A 88 -8.04 -11.42 15.65
C GLN A 88 -6.56 -11.62 15.39
N PRO A 89 -6.19 -12.27 14.27
CA PRO A 89 -4.80 -12.48 13.89
C PRO A 89 -4.10 -11.14 13.59
N ALA A 90 -2.79 -11.13 13.80
CA ALA A 90 -1.90 -10.06 13.34
C ALA A 90 -1.78 -10.09 11.80
N VAL A 91 -1.27 -9.01 11.22
CA VAL A 91 -0.83 -9.02 9.81
C VAL A 91 0.52 -9.74 9.66
N ASP A 92 0.81 -10.21 8.45
CA ASP A 92 2.18 -10.56 8.08
C ASP A 92 3.01 -9.28 7.92
N MET A 93 3.62 -8.85 9.02
CA MET A 93 4.45 -7.63 9.06
C MET A 93 5.66 -7.74 8.13
N ALA A 94 6.24 -8.93 7.97
CA ALA A 94 7.38 -9.12 7.08
C ALA A 94 6.98 -8.88 5.62
N ALA A 95 5.86 -9.47 5.18
CA ALA A 95 5.34 -9.23 3.84
C ALA A 95 4.99 -7.76 3.58
N LEU A 96 4.45 -7.06 4.58
CA LEU A 96 4.10 -5.65 4.47
C LEU A 96 5.35 -4.76 4.37
N VAL A 97 6.39 -5.04 5.16
CA VAL A 97 7.69 -4.35 5.07
C VAL A 97 8.36 -4.63 3.73
N ASP A 98 8.33 -5.87 3.25
CA ASP A 98 8.89 -6.26 1.95
C ASP A 98 8.21 -5.53 0.79
N ALA A 99 6.90 -5.28 0.88
CA ALA A 99 6.18 -4.46 -0.11
C ALA A 99 6.72 -3.02 -0.15
N VAL A 100 6.92 -2.38 1.01
CA VAL A 100 7.51 -1.02 1.09
C VAL A 100 8.95 -1.01 0.53
N MET A 101 9.76 -2.01 0.89
CA MET A 101 11.13 -2.12 0.41
C MET A 101 11.19 -2.33 -1.12
N SER A 102 10.21 -3.04 -1.68
CA SER A 102 10.06 -3.24 -3.12
C SER A 102 9.69 -1.93 -3.84
N VAL A 103 8.76 -1.15 -3.29
CA VAL A 103 8.44 0.20 -3.81
C VAL A 103 9.67 1.09 -3.78
N GLN A 104 10.39 1.14 -2.66
CA GLN A 104 11.64 1.89 -2.55
C GLN A 104 12.65 1.45 -3.63
N SER A 105 12.83 0.14 -3.83
CA SER A 105 13.76 -0.39 -4.83
C SER A 105 13.40 0.11 -6.24
N TYR A 106 12.11 0.06 -6.59
CA TYR A 106 11.61 0.58 -7.86
C TYR A 106 11.87 2.08 -8.01
N VAL A 107 11.54 2.90 -7.01
CA VAL A 107 11.79 4.35 -7.03
C VAL A 107 13.27 4.65 -7.22
N ARG A 108 14.16 3.96 -6.49
CA ARG A 108 15.60 4.16 -6.61
C ARG A 108 16.15 3.79 -7.99
N GLN A 109 15.58 2.77 -8.65
CA GLN A 109 15.98 2.38 -10.00
C GLN A 109 15.50 3.35 -11.09
N ASN A 110 14.52 4.21 -10.78
CA ASN A 110 13.87 5.11 -11.73
C ASN A 110 13.84 6.57 -11.22
N MET A 111 14.86 6.97 -10.44
CA MET A 111 14.85 8.25 -9.71
C MET A 111 14.79 9.50 -10.60
N ASP A 112 15.25 9.39 -11.84
CA ASP A 112 15.26 10.51 -12.79
C ASP A 112 13.91 10.73 -13.49
N ASP A 113 12.94 9.84 -13.26
CA ASP A 113 11.72 9.77 -14.05
C ASP A 113 10.46 9.58 -13.18
N VAL A 114 10.55 8.86 -12.06
CA VAL A 114 9.39 8.70 -11.17
C VAL A 114 9.08 10.00 -10.43
N LEU A 115 7.84 10.47 -10.54
CA LEU A 115 7.30 11.58 -9.77
C LEU A 115 6.48 11.10 -8.57
N GLU A 116 5.73 10.02 -8.75
CA GLU A 116 4.80 9.51 -7.75
C GLU A 116 4.60 8.00 -7.93
N VAL A 117 4.58 7.27 -6.83
CA VAL A 117 4.12 5.88 -6.76
C VAL A 117 3.14 5.78 -5.61
N GLU A 118 1.90 5.41 -5.89
CA GLU A 118 0.90 5.15 -4.86
C GLU A 118 0.37 3.74 -5.03
N ILE A 119 0.43 2.95 -3.96
CA ILE A 119 -0.27 1.68 -3.84
C ILE A 119 -1.37 1.86 -2.82
N ASN A 120 -2.62 1.81 -3.29
CA ASN A 120 -3.78 2.06 -2.47
C ASN A 120 -5.02 1.28 -2.96
N PRO A 121 -5.41 0.17 -2.32
CA PRO A 121 -4.83 -0.38 -1.10
C PRO A 121 -3.77 -1.46 -1.36
N ILE A 122 -2.86 -1.60 -0.39
CA ILE A 122 -2.33 -2.90 0.01
C ILE A 122 -3.35 -3.55 0.94
N ILE A 123 -3.81 -4.75 0.62
CA ILE A 123 -4.55 -5.60 1.56
C ILE A 123 -3.55 -6.42 2.36
N ALA A 124 -3.49 -6.18 3.67
CA ALA A 124 -2.69 -6.95 4.61
C ALA A 124 -3.52 -8.07 5.23
N THR A 125 -3.00 -9.29 5.16
CA THR A 125 -3.60 -10.50 5.72
C THR A 125 -2.61 -11.13 6.71
N PRO A 126 -3.00 -12.18 7.47
CA PRO A 126 -2.09 -12.85 8.38
C PRO A 126 -0.92 -13.59 7.71
N THR A 127 -0.94 -13.74 6.38
CA THR A 127 0.03 -14.56 5.64
C THR A 127 0.65 -13.87 4.42
N THR A 128 0.20 -12.65 4.09
CA THR A 128 0.69 -11.91 2.91
C THR A 128 0.18 -10.46 2.92
N ALA A 129 0.84 -9.60 2.15
CA ALA A 129 0.42 -8.25 1.82
C ALA A 129 0.34 -8.12 0.29
N ILE A 130 -0.82 -7.70 -0.24
CA ILE A 130 -1.10 -7.71 -1.68
C ILE A 130 -1.48 -6.31 -2.14
N ALA A 131 -0.76 -5.78 -3.13
CA ALA A 131 -1.15 -4.58 -3.85
C ALA A 131 -2.37 -4.88 -4.74
N VAL A 132 -3.48 -4.18 -4.49
CA VAL A 132 -4.73 -4.36 -5.26
C VAL A 132 -4.88 -3.29 -6.33
N ASP A 133 -4.33 -2.10 -6.10
CA ASP A 133 -4.29 -1.04 -7.09
C ASP A 133 -2.96 -0.29 -6.97
N ALA A 134 -2.49 0.25 -8.09
CA ALA A 134 -1.26 1.01 -8.16
C ALA A 134 -1.33 2.12 -9.20
N LEU A 135 -0.95 3.32 -8.79
CA LEU A 135 -0.76 4.48 -9.66
C LEU A 135 0.73 4.84 -9.69
N ILE A 136 1.27 5.01 -10.90
CA ILE A 136 2.64 5.51 -11.09
C ILE A 136 2.59 6.70 -12.03
N ARG A 137 3.16 7.83 -11.60
CA ARG A 137 3.37 9.01 -12.44
C ARG A 137 4.84 9.20 -12.72
N ARG A 138 5.12 9.54 -13.98
CA ARG A 138 6.45 9.67 -14.55
C ARG A 138 6.61 11.07 -15.17
N ALA A 139 7.84 11.58 -15.18
CA ALA A 139 8.21 12.83 -15.82
C ALA A 139 8.07 12.61 -17.33
N THR A 140 7.03 13.21 -17.90
CA THR A 140 6.73 13.12 -19.34
C THR A 140 7.51 14.16 -20.12
#